data_AF-A0A7Z2KQ82-F1
#
_entry.id   AF-A0A7Z2KQ82-F1
#
_cell.length_a   1.000
_cell.length_b   1.000
_cell.length_c   1.000
_cell.angle_alpha   90.00
_cell.angle_beta   90.00
_cell.angle_gamma   90.00
#
_symmetry.space_group_name_H-M   'P 1'
#
loop_
_entity.id
_entity.type
_entity.pdbx_description
1 polymer ?
#
loop_
_entity_poly.entity_id
_entity_poly.type
_entity_poly.pdbx_seq_one_letter_code
_entity_poly.pdbx_strand_id
1 'polypeptide(L)'
;MSIFVVIPTDASKGTGAWIANSGLQHFVLPNGEYVVSFVGTSKELSDRLGISEGNSGNAIVFSVSSYYGRTTPDTWEWIKRNWGA
;
A
#
# COMPACT_ATOMS: atom_id res chain seq x y z
N MET A 1 7.86 11.72 -0.68
CA MET A 1 7.42 10.39 -0.22
C MET A 1 7.53 9.38 -1.36
N SER A 2 7.81 8.12 -1.05
CA SER A 2 7.84 7.02 -2.01
C SER A 2 6.48 6.33 -2.04
N ILE A 3 6.14 5.75 -3.20
CA ILE A 3 4.92 4.97 -3.34
C ILE A 3 5.24 3.48 -3.21
N PHE A 4 4.39 2.78 -2.47
CA PHE A 4 4.44 1.35 -2.28
C PHE A 4 3.13 0.72 -2.73
N VAL A 5 3.21 -0.50 -3.24
CA VAL A 5 2.05 -1.36 -3.50
C VAL A 5 2.05 -2.47 -2.46
N VAL A 6 0.92 -2.64 -1.80
CA VAL A 6 0.72 -3.73 -0.84
C VAL A 6 -0.33 -4.68 -1.40
N ILE A 7 0.06 -5.93 -1.64
CA ILE A 7 -0.80 -6.97 -2.19
C ILE A 7 -1.10 -7.97 -1.06
N PRO A 8 -2.32 -7.99 -0.51
CA PRO A 8 -2.74 -9.02 0.44
C PRO A 8 -2.67 -10.40 -0.21
N THR A 9 -2.12 -11.38 0.48
CA THR A 9 -2.01 -12.78 0.01
C THR A 9 -2.90 -13.74 0.78
N ASP A 10 -3.55 -13.28 1.85
CA ASP A 10 -4.64 -14.00 2.50
C ASP A 10 -5.87 -13.09 2.65
N ALA A 11 -7.04 -13.67 2.36
CA ALA A 11 -8.34 -13.02 2.52
C ALA A 11 -9.01 -13.33 3.88
N SER A 12 -8.39 -14.20 4.68
CA SER A 12 -8.91 -14.74 5.93
C SER A 12 -8.75 -13.80 7.13
N LYS A 13 -7.75 -12.92 7.12
CA LYS A 13 -7.51 -11.92 8.17
C LYS A 13 -7.83 -10.52 7.68
N GLY A 14 -9.12 -10.17 7.70
CA GLY A 14 -9.61 -8.79 7.67
C GLY A 14 -8.92 -7.90 6.62
N THR A 15 -9.45 -7.92 5.40
CA THR A 15 -9.09 -7.05 4.29
C THR A 15 -8.91 -5.59 4.74
N GLY A 16 -7.66 -5.11 4.76
CA GLY A 16 -7.34 -3.68 4.81
C GLY A 16 -7.45 -2.94 6.14
N ALA A 17 -7.97 -3.55 7.21
CA ALA A 17 -8.19 -2.82 8.49
C ALA A 17 -6.88 -2.27 9.08
N TRP A 18 -5.78 -2.99 8.92
CA TRP A 18 -4.45 -2.59 9.38
C TRP A 18 -3.90 -1.38 8.58
N ILE A 19 -4.16 -1.29 7.27
CA ILE A 19 -3.82 -0.11 6.47
C ILE A 19 -4.73 1.07 6.82
N ALA A 20 -6.03 0.84 6.97
CA ALA A 20 -6.99 1.90 7.32
C ALA A 20 -6.66 2.55 8.67
N ASN A 21 -6.23 1.74 9.65
CA ASN A 21 -5.86 2.21 10.99
C ASN A 21 -4.39 2.68 11.10
N SER A 22 -3.58 2.56 10.04
CA SER A 22 -2.15 2.91 10.08
C SER A 22 -1.88 4.42 10.12
N GLY A 23 -2.90 5.24 9.81
CA GLY A 23 -2.75 6.69 9.62
C GLY A 23 -1.91 7.07 8.39
N LEU A 24 -1.52 6.09 7.56
CA LEU A 24 -0.79 6.34 6.32
C LEU A 24 -1.75 6.75 5.21
N GLN A 25 -1.28 7.62 4.33
CA GLN A 25 -1.98 7.94 3.10
C GLN A 25 -2.01 6.68 2.22
N HIS A 26 -3.21 6.21 1.91
CA HIS A 26 -3.40 5.04 1.08
C HIS A 26 -4.58 5.20 0.12
N PHE A 27 -4.61 4.36 -0.91
CA PHE A 27 -5.70 4.24 -1.88
C PHE A 27 -5.94 2.76 -2.17
N VAL A 28 -7.21 2.37 -2.20
CA VAL A 28 -7.61 0.98 -2.46
C VAL A 28 -7.80 0.79 -3.96
N LEU A 29 -7.10 -0.18 -4.54
CA LEU A 29 -7.27 -0.58 -5.92
C LEU A 29 -8.49 -1.51 -6.07
N PRO A 30 -9.04 -1.65 -7.30
CA PRO A 30 -10.30 -2.37 -7.51
C PRO A 30 -10.33 -3.82 -7.03
N ASN A 31 -9.20 -4.52 -6.99
CA ASN A 31 -9.13 -5.92 -6.56
C ASN A 31 -8.66 -6.08 -5.11
N GLY A 32 -8.63 -5.00 -4.33
CA GLY A 32 -8.31 -5.04 -2.90
C GLY A 32 -6.83 -4.93 -2.57
N GLU A 33 -5.97 -4.62 -3.55
CA GLU A 33 -4.61 -4.16 -3.30
C GLU A 33 -4.61 -2.70 -2.85
N TYR A 34 -3.50 -2.27 -2.26
CA TYR A 34 -3.35 -0.92 -1.74
C TYR A 34 -2.16 -0.23 -2.36
N VAL A 35 -2.33 1.04 -2.68
CA VAL A 35 -1.21 1.95 -2.92
C VAL A 35 -1.03 2.80 -1.67
N VAL A 36 0.20 2.90 -1.18
CA VAL A 36 0.53 3.59 0.07
C VAL A 36 1.65 4.60 -0.17
N SER A 37 1.51 5.81 0.36
CA SER A 37 2.58 6.81 0.35
C SER A 37 3.28 6.81 1.71
N PHE A 38 4.60 6.61 1.67
CA PHE A 38 5.40 6.39 2.87
C PHE A 38 6.84 6.89 2.69
N VAL A 39 7.48 7.28 3.80
CA VAL A 39 8.91 7.61 3.85
C VAL A 39 9.65 6.44 4.46
N GLY A 40 10.53 5.81 3.69
CA GLY A 40 11.35 4.69 4.14
C GLY A 40 11.45 3.60 3.07
N THR A 41 11.65 2.37 3.54
CA THR A 41 11.83 1.15 2.74
C THR A 41 10.58 0.25 2.82
N SER A 42 10.49 -0.73 1.92
CA SER A 42 9.42 -1.74 1.97
C SER A 42 9.42 -2.53 3.28
N LYS A 43 10.61 -2.76 3.87
CA LYS A 43 10.73 -3.45 5.16
C LYS A 43 10.15 -2.61 6.28
N GLU A 44 10.53 -1.33 6.37
CA GLU A 44 10.01 -0.43 7.41
C GLU A 44 8.49 -0.24 7.29
N LEU A 45 7.96 -0.20 6.06
CA LEU A 45 6.52 -0.17 5.84
C LEU A 45 5.87 -1.49 6.29
N SER A 46 6.43 -2.64 5.94
CA SER A 46 5.94 -3.95 6.36
C SER A 46 5.93 -4.10 7.89
N ASP A 47 6.99 -3.65 8.55
CA ASP A 47 7.12 -3.66 10.01
C ASP A 47 6.07 -2.72 10.64
N ARG A 48 5.91 -1.50 10.11
CA ARG A 48 4.91 -0.52 10.56
C ARG A 48 3.48 -1.02 10.40
N LEU A 49 3.20 -1.79 9.37
CA LEU A 49 1.90 -2.39 9.11
C LEU A 49 1.68 -3.70 9.88
N GLY A 50 2.65 -4.16 10.67
CA GLY A 50 2.56 -5.39 11.46
C GLY A 50 2.57 -6.68 10.62
N ILE A 51 2.95 -6.60 9.34
CA ILE A 51 2.96 -7.74 8.41
C ILE A 51 4.13 -8.67 8.75
N SER A 52 5.31 -8.10 9.01
CA SER A 52 6.54 -8.88 9.25
C SER A 52 6.47 -9.78 10.50
N GLU A 53 5.65 -9.41 11.48
CA GLU A 53 5.46 -10.17 12.73
C GLU A 53 4.24 -11.10 12.69
N GLY A 54 3.45 -11.09 11.61
CA GLY A 54 2.22 -11.87 11.50
C GLY A 54 1.06 -11.36 12.38
N ASN A 55 1.21 -10.18 12.96
CA ASN A 55 0.18 -9.50 13.76
C ASN A 55 -0.97 -9.01 12.87
N SER A 56 -0.65 -8.66 11.61
CA SER A 56 -1.61 -8.35 10.54
C SER A 56 -1.83 -9.57 9.62
N GLY A 57 -2.71 -9.42 8.62
CA GLY A 57 -2.85 -10.42 7.55
C GLY A 57 -1.57 -10.54 6.70
N ASN A 58 -1.47 -11.62 5.91
CA ASN A 58 -0.33 -11.81 5.03
C ASN A 58 -0.42 -10.86 3.82
N ALA A 59 0.70 -10.21 3.49
CA ALA A 59 0.81 -9.33 2.33
C ALA A 59 2.25 -9.21 1.82
N ILE A 60 2.41 -8.80 0.56
CA ILE A 60 3.70 -8.47 -0.04
C ILE A 60 3.77 -6.96 -0.27
N VAL A 61 4.89 -6.34 0.12
CA VAL A 61 5.14 -4.90 -0.02
C VAL A 61 6.18 -4.63 -1.11
N PHE A 62 5.77 -3.96 -2.18
CA PHE A 62 6.63 -3.55 -3.28
C PHE A 62 6.91 -2.06 -3.23
N SER A 63 8.17 -1.66 -3.38
CA SER A 63 8.51 -0.26 -3.65
C SER A 63 8.30 0.01 -5.13
N VAL A 64 7.58 1.08 -5.46
CA VAL A 64 7.37 1.48 -6.86
C VAL A 64 8.48 2.46 -7.24
N SER A 65 9.19 2.16 -8.33
CA SER A 65 10.20 3.06 -8.91
C SER A 65 9.67 3.82 -10.14
N SER A 66 8.71 3.23 -10.86
CA SER A 66 8.03 3.83 -12.00
C SER A 66 6.63 3.21 -12.15
N TYR A 67 5.74 3.89 -12.87
CA TYR A 67 4.39 3.43 -13.16
C TYR A 67 3.96 3.83 -14.57
N TYR A 68 3.18 2.97 -15.22
CA TYR A 68 2.59 3.20 -16.53
C TYR A 68 1.43 2.23 -16.74
N GLY A 69 0.38 2.60 -17.48
CA GLY A 69 -0.72 1.70 -17.81
C GLY A 69 -2.06 2.42 -17.99
N ARG A 70 -3.15 1.66 -17.83
CA ARG A 70 -4.53 2.17 -17.84
C ARG A 70 -5.25 1.74 -16.57
N THR A 71 -5.88 2.69 -15.89
CA THR A 71 -6.76 2.51 -14.73
C THR A 71 -7.68 3.74 -14.63
N THR A 72 -8.43 3.88 -13.55
CA THR A 72 -9.30 5.05 -13.30
C THR A 72 -8.48 6.34 -13.15
N PRO A 73 -9.03 7.50 -13.57
CA PRO A 73 -8.39 8.80 -13.36
C PRO A 73 -8.01 9.03 -11.90
N ASP A 74 -8.90 8.71 -10.96
CA ASP A 74 -8.70 8.89 -9.52
C ASP A 74 -7.45 8.17 -9.00
N THR A 75 -7.17 6.97 -9.51
CA THR A 75 -5.95 6.23 -9.13
C THR A 75 -4.70 7.00 -9.56
N TRP A 76 -4.68 7.53 -10.78
CA TRP A 76 -3.54 8.30 -11.28
C TRP A 76 -3.37 9.62 -10.57
N GLU A 77 -4.46 10.34 -10.30
CA GLU A 77 -4.44 11.58 -9.54
C GLU A 77 -3.93 11.36 -8.12
N TRP A 78 -4.38 10.29 -7.46
CA TRP A 78 -3.90 9.94 -6.14
C TRP A 78 -2.40 9.62 -6.14
N ILE A 79 -1.92 8.78 -7.07
CA ILE A 79 -0.49 8.45 -7.19
C ILE A 79 0.32 9.73 -7.42
N LYS A 80 -0.08 10.56 -8.40
CA LYS A 80 0.64 11.79 -8.74
C LYS A 80 0.70 12.78 -7.59
N ARG A 81 -0.38 12.92 -6.82
CA ARG A 81 -0.44 13.83 -5.66
C ARG A 81 0.44 13.38 -4.50
N ASN A 82 0.57 12.07 -4.30
CA ASN A 82 1.27 11.51 -3.14
C ASN A 82 2.69 11.02 -3.45
N TRP A 83 3.11 11.07 -4.72
CA TRP A 83 4.47 10.76 -5.15
C TRP A 83 5.38 11.99 -5.00
N GLY A 84 6.47 11.86 -4.25
CA GLY A 84 7.41 12.96 -4.05
C GLY A 84 6.96 14.07 -3.09
N ALA A 85 5.74 13.99 -2.55
CA ALA A 85 5.18 14.91 -1.55
C ALA A 85 5.83 14.79 -0.16
#